data_AF-A0A7C3SZU2-F1
#
_entry.id   AF-A0A7C3SZU2-F1
#
_cell.length_a   1.000
_cell.length_b   1.000
_cell.length_c   1.000
_cell.angle_alpha   90.00
_cell.angle_beta   90.00
_cell.angle_gamma   90.00
#
_symmetry.space_group_name_H-M   'P 1'
#
loop_
_entity.id
_entity.type
_entity.pdbx_description
1 polymer ?
#
loop_
_entity_poly.entity_id
_entity_poly.type
_entity_poly.pdbx_seq_one_letter_code
_entity_poly.pdbx_strand_id
1 'polypeptide(L)'
;MPGKFFGGFPHLPRGRGLPGSSRCRAGQGDQDGGLRMKSITRQKGLEEIISLLGKARKVTLVGCGTCPTMAETGGLRQVEQMAGALEEREVTVASRTVIPVACEPLPGEARESFRSLLEGAQAVLVLSCSLGVRMVSDYTELPVLPALDTLFIGREAEPGFFVEECAQCGECLLGDYAGICPIVHCAKNLFNGPCGGSVGGKCEVDPNLPCGWQLIYDRMKSLGRLEELSIIRPCKDWSKSLSGGARRMRVPVPPPGIQNEEK
;
A
#
# COMPACT_ATOMS: atom_id res chain seq x y z
N MET A 1 -34.39 -68.35 13.97
CA MET A 1 -33.66 -68.10 15.23
C MET A 1 -32.81 -66.84 15.06
N PRO A 2 -32.72 -66.00 16.10
CA PRO A 2 -33.35 -64.67 16.11
C PRO A 2 -32.35 -63.50 16.14
N GLY A 3 -32.74 -62.32 15.66
CA GLY A 3 -33.09 -61.17 16.53
C GLY A 3 -31.95 -60.11 16.47
N LYS A 4 -32.08 -58.80 16.73
CA LYS A 4 -33.05 -57.87 17.33
C LYS A 4 -32.63 -56.46 16.78
N PHE A 5 -33.50 -55.57 16.32
CA PHE A 5 -34.28 -54.55 17.05
C PHE A 5 -33.56 -53.74 18.15
N PHE A 6 -33.87 -52.43 18.15
CA PHE A 6 -33.55 -51.31 19.08
C PHE A 6 -32.22 -50.58 18.83
N GLY A 7 -32.13 -49.26 18.72
CA GLY A 7 -32.97 -48.18 19.25
C GLY A 7 -32.20 -47.49 20.38
N GLY A 8 -31.85 -46.20 20.24
CA GLY A 8 -31.23 -45.43 21.32
C GLY A 8 -30.51 -44.16 20.88
N PHE A 9 -31.23 -43.04 20.83
CA PHE A 9 -30.64 -41.69 20.85
C PHE A 9 -30.05 -41.43 22.26
N PRO A 10 -28.81 -40.94 22.40
CA PRO A 10 -28.30 -40.52 23.69
C PRO A 10 -28.79 -39.11 24.05
N HIS A 11 -29.18 -39.02 25.32
CA HIS A 11 -29.76 -37.88 26.01
C HIS A 11 -28.86 -36.63 26.04
N LEU A 12 -29.45 -35.48 25.74
CA LEU A 12 -28.95 -34.16 26.14
C LEU A 12 -29.18 -33.94 27.64
N PRO A 13 -28.17 -33.59 28.45
CA PRO A 13 -28.40 -33.07 29.78
C PRO A 13 -28.69 -31.56 29.73
N ARG A 14 -29.82 -31.16 30.33
CA ARG A 14 -30.12 -29.77 30.71
C ARG A 14 -29.40 -29.47 32.04
N GLY A 15 -28.49 -28.50 32.04
CA GLY A 15 -27.91 -27.91 33.25
C GLY A 15 -28.26 -26.42 33.35
N ARG A 16 -28.86 -26.01 34.47
CA ARG A 16 -29.20 -24.62 34.85
C ARG A 16 -28.03 -23.99 35.63
N GLY A 17 -27.90 -22.65 35.58
CA GLY A 17 -27.39 -21.85 36.70
C GLY A 17 -26.23 -20.88 36.42
N LEU A 18 -26.50 -19.57 36.54
CA LEU A 18 -25.65 -18.37 36.46
C LEU A 18 -24.73 -18.22 37.73
N PRO A 19 -23.99 -17.12 38.04
CA PRO A 19 -23.62 -15.88 37.30
C PRO A 19 -22.11 -15.49 37.38
N GLY A 20 -21.69 -14.49 36.59
CA GLY A 20 -20.66 -13.51 36.99
C GLY A 20 -19.18 -13.91 36.94
N SER A 21 -18.47 -13.53 35.87
CA SER A 21 -17.20 -12.84 36.04
C SER A 21 -16.88 -12.00 34.81
N SER A 22 -16.69 -10.71 35.08
CA SER A 22 -16.16 -9.70 34.20
C SER A 22 -14.83 -10.13 33.61
N ARG A 23 -14.81 -10.39 32.29
CA ARG A 23 -13.60 -10.14 31.48
C ARG A 23 -14.04 -9.43 30.23
N CYS A 24 -13.87 -8.11 30.25
CA CYS A 24 -13.69 -7.32 29.04
C CYS A 24 -12.64 -8.05 28.20
N ARG A 25 -13.04 -8.66 27.08
CA ARG A 25 -12.07 -9.08 26.07
C ARG A 25 -11.56 -7.79 25.45
N ALA A 26 -10.34 -7.44 25.84
CA ALA A 26 -9.51 -6.51 25.09
C ALA A 26 -9.59 -6.90 23.61
N GLY A 27 -9.85 -5.91 22.76
CA GLY A 27 -10.00 -6.08 21.33
C GLY A 27 -8.87 -6.94 20.79
N GLN A 28 -9.26 -8.06 20.16
CA GLN A 28 -8.35 -8.77 19.29
C GLN A 28 -7.98 -7.79 18.18
N GLY A 29 -6.76 -7.26 18.27
CA GLY A 29 -6.15 -6.49 17.22
C GLY A 29 -6.23 -7.31 15.94
N ASP A 30 -6.83 -6.69 14.95
CA ASP A 30 -7.01 -7.17 13.59
C ASP A 30 -5.65 -7.63 13.04
N GLN A 31 -5.36 -8.93 13.17
CA GLN A 31 -4.23 -9.60 12.50
C GLN A 31 -4.62 -10.05 11.09
N ASP A 32 -5.59 -9.38 10.47
CA ASP A 32 -5.87 -9.63 9.08
C ASP A 32 -4.80 -8.90 8.26
N GLY A 33 -3.77 -9.65 7.88
CA GLY A 33 -2.78 -9.31 6.86
C GLY A 33 -3.40 -9.20 5.47
N GLY A 34 -4.55 -8.52 5.40
CA GLY A 34 -5.25 -8.21 4.17
C GLY A 34 -4.36 -7.36 3.29
N LEU A 35 -4.28 -7.73 2.01
CA LEU A 35 -3.63 -7.00 0.92
C LEU A 35 -4.15 -5.56 0.88
N ARG A 36 -3.58 -4.68 1.68
CA ARG A 36 -3.74 -3.23 1.53
C ARG A 36 -2.91 -2.82 0.32
N MET A 37 -3.46 -1.93 -0.50
CA MET A 37 -2.73 -1.28 -1.57
C MET A 37 -1.53 -0.53 -0.97
N LYS A 38 -0.32 -0.76 -1.49
CA LYS A 38 0.94 -0.31 -0.87
C LYS A 38 1.71 0.59 -1.84
N SER A 39 2.25 1.70 -1.34
CA SER A 39 3.36 2.37 -2.01
C SER A 39 4.62 1.56 -1.72
N ILE A 40 5.15 0.88 -2.74
CA ILE A 40 6.37 0.09 -2.60
C ILE A 40 7.56 1.03 -2.61
N THR A 41 8.45 0.86 -1.64
CA THR A 41 9.61 1.70 -1.42
C THR A 41 10.88 0.87 -1.35
N ARG A 42 12.02 1.50 -1.61
CA ARG A 42 13.35 0.91 -1.44
C ARG A 42 14.28 1.91 -0.79
N GLN A 43 15.14 1.49 0.11
CA GLN A 43 16.14 2.37 0.71
C GLN A 43 17.15 2.84 -0.35
N LYS A 44 17.46 4.13 -0.31
CA LYS A 44 18.60 4.70 -1.03
C LYS A 44 19.90 4.17 -0.46
N GLY A 45 20.94 4.14 -1.29
CA GLY A 45 22.28 3.78 -0.83
C GLY A 45 22.80 4.81 0.19
N LEU A 46 23.61 4.38 1.15
CA LEU A 46 24.14 5.27 2.18
C LEU A 46 24.92 6.44 1.57
N GLU A 47 25.75 6.20 0.55
CA GLU A 47 26.51 7.25 -0.13
C GLU A 47 25.62 8.29 -0.82
N GLU A 48 24.49 7.85 -1.38
CA GLU A 48 23.48 8.75 -1.95
C GLU A 48 22.84 9.62 -0.85
N ILE A 49 22.52 9.02 0.30
CA ILE A 49 21.98 9.73 1.46
C ILE A 49 22.98 10.77 1.98
N ILE A 50 24.26 10.40 2.15
CA ILE A 50 25.32 11.32 2.59
C ILE A 50 25.49 12.47 1.58
N SER A 51 25.43 12.17 0.27
CA SER A 51 25.46 13.19 -0.77
C SER A 51 24.27 14.16 -0.67
N LEU A 52 23.04 13.63 -0.48
CA LEU A 52 21.83 14.44 -0.30
C LEU A 52 21.88 15.33 0.96
N LEU A 53 22.46 14.82 2.05
CA LEU A 53 22.65 15.57 3.29
C LEU A 53 23.61 16.75 3.10
N GLY A 54 24.52 16.69 2.13
CA GLY A 54 25.45 17.77 1.81
C GLY A 54 26.32 18.13 3.01
N LYS A 55 26.10 19.31 3.60
CA LYS A 55 26.81 19.80 4.79
C LYS A 55 26.09 19.52 6.12
N ALA A 56 24.86 19.02 6.08
CA ALA A 56 24.15 18.66 7.30
C ALA A 56 24.83 17.45 7.96
N ARG A 57 25.21 17.61 9.22
CA ARG A 57 25.84 16.58 10.06
C ARG A 57 25.05 16.30 11.34
N LYS A 58 23.93 17.00 11.57
CA LYS A 58 23.00 16.68 12.64
C LYS A 58 21.58 16.58 12.09
N VAL A 59 20.96 15.42 12.17
CA VAL A 59 19.70 15.13 11.47
C VAL A 59 18.64 14.52 12.38
N THR A 60 17.37 14.75 12.06
CA THR A 60 16.25 14.00 12.65
C THR A 60 15.77 12.94 11.67
N LEU A 61 15.56 11.72 12.15
CA LEU A 61 15.01 10.62 11.35
C LEU A 61 13.51 10.48 11.53
N VAL A 62 12.77 10.33 10.43
CA VAL A 62 11.32 10.14 10.44
C VAL A 62 10.96 8.92 9.61
N GLY A 63 10.52 7.85 10.28
CA GLY A 63 9.96 6.66 9.63
C GLY A 63 8.46 6.75 9.39
N CYS A 64 7.92 5.75 8.69
CA CYS A 64 6.49 5.63 8.41
C CYS A 64 5.98 4.23 8.76
N GLY A 65 4.96 4.18 9.62
CA GLY A 65 4.42 2.97 10.24
C GLY A 65 3.61 2.05 9.31
N THR A 66 3.32 2.47 8.08
CA THR A 66 2.40 1.76 7.17
C THR A 66 3.14 1.05 6.02
N CYS A 67 3.11 1.59 4.79
CA CYS A 67 3.67 0.90 3.62
C CYS A 67 5.18 0.66 3.75
N PRO A 68 6.00 1.64 4.21
CA PRO A 68 7.44 1.43 4.36
C PRO A 68 7.82 0.45 5.48
N THR A 69 7.07 0.39 6.59
CA THR A 69 7.26 -0.67 7.60
C THR A 69 7.00 -2.04 6.99
N MET A 70 5.91 -2.19 6.25
CA MET A 70 5.55 -3.45 5.61
C MET A 70 6.60 -3.87 4.57
N ALA A 71 7.09 -2.92 3.76
CA ALA A 71 8.15 -3.18 2.79
C ALA A 71 9.54 -3.29 3.43
N GLU A 72 9.61 -3.33 4.76
CA GLU A 72 10.85 -3.38 5.54
C GLU A 72 11.89 -2.32 5.16
N THR A 73 11.43 -1.12 4.80
CA THR A 73 12.29 -0.04 4.30
C THR A 73 12.23 1.23 5.14
N GLY A 74 11.19 1.45 5.95
CA GLY A 74 11.06 2.69 6.74
C GLY A 74 10.34 2.58 8.08
N GLY A 75 10.17 1.37 8.61
CA GLY A 75 9.64 1.15 9.95
C GLY A 75 10.67 1.39 11.05
N LEU A 76 10.29 1.10 12.30
CA LEU A 76 11.15 1.33 13.48
C LEU A 76 12.53 0.67 13.32
N ARG A 77 12.57 -0.61 12.92
CA ARG A 77 13.82 -1.34 12.71
C ARG A 77 14.74 -0.64 11.70
N GLN A 78 14.18 -0.11 10.62
CA GLN A 78 14.94 0.56 9.57
C GLN A 78 15.41 1.95 9.98
N VAL A 79 14.62 2.67 10.79
CA VAL A 79 15.04 3.95 11.38
C VAL A 79 16.24 3.74 12.30
N GLU A 80 16.21 2.71 13.15
CA GLU A 80 17.33 2.36 14.03
C GLU A 80 18.59 2.00 13.24
N GLN A 81 18.45 1.18 12.18
CA GLN A 81 19.58 0.78 11.33
C GLN A 81 20.19 1.95 10.58
N MET A 82 19.35 2.83 10.03
CA MET A 82 19.81 4.04 9.36
C MET A 82 20.50 4.98 10.34
N ALA A 83 20.03 5.07 11.59
CA ALA A 83 20.68 5.87 12.63
C ALA A 83 22.12 5.42 12.87
N GLY A 84 22.33 4.11 13.13
CA GLY A 84 23.67 3.57 13.32
C GLY A 84 24.58 3.77 12.10
N ALA A 85 24.05 3.54 10.89
CA ALA A 85 24.80 3.73 9.66
C ALA A 85 25.24 5.20 9.42
N LEU A 86 24.41 6.17 9.83
CA LEU A 86 24.73 7.59 9.75
C LEU A 86 25.75 8.02 10.81
N GLU A 87 25.66 7.49 12.03
CA GLU A 87 26.61 7.78 13.10
C GLU A 87 28.02 7.29 12.76
N GLU A 88 28.13 6.13 12.12
CA GLU A 88 29.41 5.62 11.55
C GLU A 88 30.01 6.52 10.46
N ARG A 89 29.21 7.44 9.91
CA ARG A 89 29.63 8.44 8.90
C ARG A 89 29.70 9.85 9.48
N GLU A 90 29.86 9.97 10.79
CA GLU A 90 29.98 11.25 11.50
C GLU A 90 28.75 12.16 11.33
N VAL A 91 27.58 11.58 11.06
CA VAL A 91 26.29 12.28 11.06
C VAL A 91 25.57 11.95 12.37
N THR A 92 25.44 12.94 13.24
CA THR A 92 24.71 12.84 14.51
C THR A 92 23.20 12.73 14.28
N VAL A 93 22.55 11.76 14.90
CA VAL A 93 21.08 11.67 14.93
C VAL A 93 20.55 12.41 16.15
N ALA A 94 19.95 13.59 15.93
CA ALA A 94 19.42 14.43 17.01
C ALA A 94 18.20 13.80 17.70
N SER A 95 17.34 13.20 16.90
CA SER A 95 16.12 12.53 17.34
C SER A 95 15.62 11.59 16.25
N ARG A 96 14.67 10.74 16.62
CA ARG A 96 14.05 9.75 15.72
C ARG A 96 12.62 9.49 16.11
N THR A 97 11.76 9.31 15.12
CA THR A 97 10.35 8.95 15.34
C THR A 97 9.80 8.16 14.16
N VAL A 98 8.69 7.47 14.37
CA VAL A 98 7.92 6.80 13.31
C VAL A 98 6.50 7.33 13.35
N ILE A 99 6.10 8.04 12.28
CA ILE A 99 4.72 8.52 12.13
C ILE A 99 3.87 7.34 11.65
N PRO A 100 2.71 7.03 12.26
CA PRO A 100 1.88 5.90 11.83
C PRO A 100 1.55 5.93 10.34
N VAL A 101 1.11 7.08 9.84
CA VAL A 101 0.85 7.34 8.41
C VAL A 101 1.45 8.69 8.02
N ALA A 102 2.70 8.69 7.52
CA ALA A 102 3.40 9.94 7.20
C ALA A 102 2.78 10.72 6.03
N CYS A 103 2.01 10.05 5.16
CA CYS A 103 1.34 10.67 4.02
C CYS A 103 -0.07 11.21 4.35
N GLU A 104 -0.45 11.25 5.62
CA GLU A 104 -1.67 11.90 6.10
C GLU A 104 -1.35 13.18 6.90
N PRO A 105 -2.27 14.15 6.95
CA PRO A 105 -2.09 15.34 7.78
C PRO A 105 -1.94 14.99 9.26
N LEU A 106 -0.89 15.50 9.91
CA LEU A 106 -0.74 15.38 11.36
C LEU A 106 -1.79 16.26 12.07
N PRO A 107 -2.44 15.77 13.14
CA PRO A 107 -3.25 16.60 14.04
C PRO A 107 -2.43 17.75 14.66
N GLY A 108 -3.09 18.83 15.08
CA GLY A 108 -2.42 20.04 15.62
C GLY A 108 -1.42 19.75 16.75
N GLU A 109 -1.86 19.03 17.79
CA GLU A 109 -1.02 18.63 18.93
C GLU A 109 0.20 17.77 18.51
N ALA A 110 0.01 16.91 17.51
CA ALA A 110 1.08 16.08 16.97
C ALA A 110 2.10 16.90 16.17
N ARG A 111 1.70 18.03 15.57
CA ARG A 111 2.62 18.95 14.88
C ARG A 111 3.52 19.69 15.86
N GLU A 112 2.97 20.11 17.00
CA GLU A 112 3.77 20.77 18.05
C GLU A 112 4.82 19.80 18.61
N SER A 113 4.38 18.59 18.96
CA SER A 113 5.28 17.50 19.39
C SER A 113 6.35 17.20 18.33
N PHE A 114 5.97 17.18 17.05
CA PHE A 114 6.90 16.95 15.95
C PHE A 114 7.94 18.06 15.84
N ARG A 115 7.56 19.33 15.99
CA ARG A 115 8.50 20.46 15.95
C ARG A 115 9.58 20.37 17.02
N SER A 116 9.21 19.98 18.25
CA SER A 116 10.19 19.78 19.33
C SER A 116 11.20 18.69 19.00
N LEU A 117 10.82 17.66 18.24
CA LEU A 117 11.77 16.65 17.78
C LEU A 117 12.80 17.20 16.80
N LEU A 118 12.50 18.29 16.08
CA LEU A 118 13.40 18.87 15.09
C LEU A 118 14.43 19.84 15.71
N GLU A 119 14.32 20.13 17.01
CA GLU A 119 15.17 21.12 17.68
C GLU A 119 16.66 20.77 17.56
N GLY A 120 17.43 21.71 17.00
CA GLY A 120 18.86 21.54 16.79
C GLY A 120 19.26 20.60 15.65
N ALA A 121 18.32 20.07 14.87
CA ALA A 121 18.61 19.38 13.62
C ALA A 121 18.89 20.39 12.49
N GLN A 122 19.73 19.99 11.54
CA GLN A 122 20.08 20.75 10.34
C GLN A 122 19.30 20.27 9.11
N ALA A 123 18.79 19.03 9.16
CA ALA A 123 17.94 18.44 8.12
C ALA A 123 17.07 17.33 8.73
N VAL A 124 15.99 16.98 8.04
CA VAL A 124 15.11 15.84 8.36
C VAL A 124 15.27 14.80 7.28
N LEU A 125 15.69 13.59 7.65
CA LEU A 125 15.80 12.47 6.74
C LEU A 125 14.59 11.54 6.93
N VAL A 126 13.81 11.38 5.87
CA VAL A 126 12.49 10.73 5.93
C VAL A 126 12.53 9.37 5.25
N LEU A 127 12.31 8.31 6.02
CA LEU A 127 12.15 6.94 5.55
C LEU A 127 10.66 6.68 5.23
N SER A 128 10.16 7.35 4.19
CA SER A 128 8.78 7.22 3.72
C SER A 128 8.67 7.34 2.20
N CYS A 129 7.47 7.12 1.65
CA CYS A 129 7.18 7.42 0.25
C CYS A 129 7.21 8.93 -0.03
N SER A 130 7.22 9.30 -1.32
CA SER A 130 7.32 10.68 -1.78
C SER A 130 6.23 11.60 -1.21
N LEU A 131 5.00 11.11 -1.06
CA LEU A 131 3.92 11.87 -0.43
C LEU A 131 4.23 12.12 1.06
N GLY A 132 4.76 11.14 1.78
CA GLY A 132 5.15 11.31 3.18
C GLY A 132 6.29 12.33 3.35
N VAL A 133 7.29 12.29 2.47
CA VAL A 133 8.38 13.28 2.44
C VAL A 133 7.79 14.69 2.24
N ARG A 134 6.87 14.84 1.27
CA ARG A 134 6.22 16.12 0.99
C ARG A 134 5.37 16.60 2.17
N MET A 135 4.61 15.73 2.83
CA MET A 135 3.81 16.11 3.99
C MET A 135 4.68 16.55 5.16
N VAL A 136 5.79 15.85 5.42
CA VAL A 136 6.74 16.24 6.49
C VAL A 136 7.35 17.62 6.20
N SER A 137 7.62 17.95 4.94
CA SER A 137 8.15 19.26 4.56
C SER A 137 7.14 20.42 4.72
N ASP A 138 5.84 20.15 4.93
CA ASP A 138 4.87 21.20 5.29
C ASP A 138 4.92 21.60 6.77
N TYR A 139 5.66 20.85 7.61
CA TYR A 139 5.69 21.07 9.07
C TYR A 139 6.97 21.75 9.57
N THR A 140 7.94 22.01 8.67
CA THR A 140 9.25 22.55 9.04
C THR A 140 9.87 23.35 7.89
N GLU A 141 10.71 24.31 8.25
CA GLU A 141 11.55 25.07 7.32
C GLU A 141 12.92 24.39 7.08
N LEU A 142 13.22 23.31 7.81
CA LEU A 142 14.44 22.53 7.60
C LEU A 142 14.40 21.79 6.26
N PRO A 143 15.56 21.55 5.61
CA PRO A 143 15.65 20.63 4.48
C PRO A 143 15.08 19.25 4.83
N VAL A 144 14.09 18.79 4.07
CA VAL A 144 13.49 17.46 4.22
C VAL A 144 13.91 16.59 3.04
N LEU A 145 14.60 15.49 3.34
CA LEU A 145 15.28 14.67 2.36
C LEU A 145 14.72 13.25 2.35
N PRO A 146 14.50 12.64 1.17
CA PRO A 146 14.05 11.26 1.09
C PRO A 146 15.21 10.29 1.38
N ALA A 147 14.98 9.33 2.27
CA ALA A 147 15.85 8.16 2.42
C ALA A 147 15.41 6.99 1.54
N LEU A 148 14.21 7.05 0.95
CA LEU A 148 13.65 5.98 0.13
C LEU A 148 13.34 6.46 -1.29
N ASP A 149 13.46 5.55 -2.25
CA ASP A 149 12.78 5.64 -3.53
C ASP A 149 11.32 5.18 -3.38
N THR A 150 10.39 5.89 -4.00
CA THR A 150 9.02 5.40 -4.24
C THR A 150 8.98 4.73 -5.60
N LEU A 151 8.73 3.43 -5.65
CA LEU A 151 8.85 2.63 -6.87
C LEU A 151 7.53 2.58 -7.63
N PHE A 152 6.51 1.96 -7.04
CA PHE A 152 5.22 1.76 -7.68
C PHE A 152 4.12 1.49 -6.65
N ILE A 153 2.86 1.58 -7.09
CA ILE A 153 1.72 1.14 -6.31
C ILE A 153 1.48 -0.34 -6.59
N GLY A 154 1.55 -1.15 -5.54
CA GLY A 154 1.54 -2.59 -5.70
C GLY A 154 1.05 -3.35 -4.49
N ARG A 155 1.26 -4.65 -4.55
CA ARG A 155 1.04 -5.58 -3.44
C ARG A 155 2.26 -6.47 -3.27
N GLU A 156 2.36 -7.07 -2.09
CA GLU A 156 3.28 -8.15 -1.82
C GLU A 156 2.62 -9.45 -2.30
N ALA A 157 3.22 -10.09 -3.31
CA ALA A 157 2.72 -11.36 -3.82
C ALA A 157 3.25 -12.52 -2.99
N GLU A 158 4.51 -12.43 -2.55
CA GLU A 158 5.17 -13.35 -1.63
C GLU A 158 6.06 -12.52 -0.69
N PRO A 159 6.42 -12.99 0.51
CA PRO A 159 7.25 -12.22 1.45
C PRO A 159 8.51 -11.64 0.79
N GLY A 160 8.61 -10.31 0.76
CA GLY A 160 9.72 -9.59 0.12
C GLY A 160 9.66 -9.51 -1.41
N PHE A 161 8.65 -10.08 -2.06
CA PHE A 161 8.42 -10.01 -3.50
C PHE A 161 7.16 -9.19 -3.80
N PHE A 162 7.36 -8.06 -4.50
CA PHE A 162 6.32 -7.08 -4.77
C PHE A 162 6.00 -7.02 -6.25
N VAL A 163 4.72 -6.92 -6.55
CA VAL A 163 4.20 -6.77 -7.92
C VAL A 163 3.44 -5.46 -8.03
N GLU A 164 3.60 -4.79 -9.17
CA GLU A 164 2.83 -3.59 -9.49
C GLU A 164 1.37 -3.95 -9.74
N GLU A 165 0.46 -3.08 -9.28
CA GLU A 165 -0.99 -3.24 -9.51
C GLU A 165 -1.62 -2.00 -10.15
N CYS A 166 -0.97 -0.84 -10.06
CA CYS A 166 -1.53 0.41 -10.58
C CYS A 166 -0.46 1.38 -11.08
N ALA A 167 -0.49 1.66 -12.39
CA ALA A 167 0.33 2.69 -13.04
C ALA A 167 -0.20 4.13 -12.82
N GLN A 168 -1.31 4.30 -12.08
CA GLN A 168 -1.95 5.59 -11.81
C GLN A 168 -2.23 6.44 -13.07
N CYS A 169 -2.70 5.79 -14.14
CA CYS A 169 -2.86 6.37 -15.48
C CYS A 169 -4.10 7.30 -15.66
N GLY A 170 -4.83 7.61 -14.60
CA GLY A 170 -5.92 8.62 -14.60
C GLY A 170 -7.26 8.18 -15.18
N GLU A 171 -7.38 6.96 -15.71
CA GLU A 171 -8.66 6.40 -16.18
C GLU A 171 -8.62 4.87 -16.02
N CYS A 172 -9.47 4.37 -15.13
CA CYS A 172 -9.42 3.00 -14.63
C CYS A 172 -10.16 2.04 -15.57
N LEU A 173 -9.54 0.90 -15.88
CA LEU A 173 -10.10 -0.15 -16.75
C LEU A 173 -10.42 -1.44 -16.00
N LEU A 174 -10.26 -1.48 -14.68
CA LEU A 174 -10.43 -2.70 -13.90
C LEU A 174 -11.85 -3.29 -14.01
N GLY A 175 -12.87 -2.43 -14.16
CA GLY A 175 -14.26 -2.87 -14.36
C GLY A 175 -14.48 -3.66 -15.66
N ASP A 176 -13.71 -3.32 -16.70
CA ASP A 176 -13.80 -3.94 -18.02
C ASP A 176 -13.07 -5.29 -18.08
N TYR A 177 -12.06 -5.50 -17.23
CA TYR A 177 -11.15 -6.65 -17.29
C TYR A 177 -11.13 -7.45 -15.98
N ALA A 178 -12.30 -7.58 -15.35
CA ALA A 178 -12.52 -8.40 -14.14
C ALA A 178 -11.54 -8.15 -12.98
N GLY A 179 -11.14 -6.89 -12.78
CA GLY A 179 -10.25 -6.50 -11.68
C GLY A 179 -8.76 -6.65 -11.99
N ILE A 180 -8.37 -6.97 -13.21
CA ILE A 180 -6.96 -7.11 -13.62
C ILE A 180 -6.59 -5.95 -14.55
N CYS A 181 -5.55 -5.20 -14.20
CA CYS A 181 -5.10 -4.07 -15.02
C CYS A 181 -4.36 -4.57 -16.27
N PRO A 182 -4.87 -4.36 -17.50
CA PRO A 182 -4.20 -4.84 -18.70
C PRO A 182 -2.96 -4.00 -19.06
N ILE A 183 -2.85 -2.78 -18.53
CA ILE A 183 -1.68 -1.92 -18.72
C ILE A 183 -0.51 -2.46 -17.90
N VAL A 184 -0.73 -2.76 -16.62
CA VAL A 184 0.32 -3.18 -15.69
C VAL A 184 0.73 -4.64 -15.92
N HIS A 185 -0.25 -5.55 -16.08
CA HIS A 185 0.02 -6.99 -16.15
C HIS A 185 0.39 -7.47 -17.56
N CYS A 186 0.30 -6.62 -18.58
CA CYS A 186 0.78 -6.95 -19.93
C CYS A 186 2.18 -6.36 -20.13
N ALA A 187 3.18 -7.20 -20.44
CA ALA A 187 4.53 -6.74 -20.77
C ALA A 187 4.60 -5.75 -21.95
N LYS A 188 3.57 -5.70 -22.79
CA LYS A 188 3.44 -4.78 -23.93
C LYS A 188 2.51 -3.59 -23.64
N ASN A 189 1.99 -3.47 -22.41
CA ASN A 189 1.04 -2.44 -21.98
C ASN A 189 -0.24 -2.36 -22.85
N LEU A 190 -0.66 -3.50 -23.44
CA LEU A 190 -1.81 -3.56 -24.34
C LEU A 190 -3.11 -3.59 -23.54
N PHE A 191 -3.88 -2.51 -23.60
CA PHE A 191 -5.21 -2.45 -22.99
C PHE A 191 -6.31 -3.06 -23.87
N ASN A 192 -6.10 -3.17 -25.18
CA ASN A 192 -6.88 -4.03 -26.07
C ASN A 192 -5.97 -5.18 -26.54
N GLY A 193 -6.36 -6.42 -26.26
CA GLY A 193 -5.62 -7.62 -26.64
C GLY A 193 -6.59 -8.78 -26.91
N PRO A 194 -6.10 -10.03 -26.94
CA PRO A 194 -4.71 -10.45 -26.76
C PRO A 194 -3.82 -10.13 -27.98
N CYS A 195 -2.49 -10.20 -27.80
CA CYS A 195 -1.51 -10.03 -28.90
C CYS A 195 -1.14 -11.33 -29.64
N GLY A 196 -1.68 -12.48 -29.24
CA GLY A 196 -1.32 -13.79 -29.78
C GLY A 196 -0.03 -14.43 -29.21
N GLY A 197 0.84 -13.64 -28.57
CA GLY A 197 2.11 -14.09 -28.01
C GLY A 197 2.04 -14.85 -26.67
N SER A 198 0.92 -15.49 -26.35
CA SER A 198 0.76 -16.25 -25.10
C SER A 198 1.00 -17.73 -25.37
N VAL A 199 1.94 -18.37 -24.66
CA VAL A 199 2.21 -19.80 -24.79
C VAL A 199 2.11 -20.45 -23.41
N GLY A 200 1.21 -21.42 -23.26
CA GLY A 200 0.99 -22.09 -21.96
C GLY A 200 0.57 -21.14 -20.83
N GLY A 201 -0.06 -20.00 -21.16
CA GLY A 201 -0.44 -18.95 -20.21
C GLY A 201 0.70 -18.02 -19.77
N LYS A 202 1.88 -18.15 -20.37
CA LYS A 202 3.06 -17.30 -20.13
C LYS A 202 3.25 -16.30 -21.26
N CYS A 203 3.87 -15.17 -20.94
CA CYS A 203 4.17 -14.14 -21.94
C CYS A 203 5.36 -14.55 -22.81
N GLU A 204 5.33 -14.31 -24.11
CA GLU A 204 6.48 -14.56 -25.00
C GLU A 204 7.73 -13.74 -24.64
N VAL A 205 7.58 -12.63 -23.93
CA VAL A 205 8.70 -11.76 -23.52
C VAL A 205 9.53 -12.41 -22.41
N ASP A 206 8.89 -13.20 -21.54
CA ASP A 206 9.54 -13.91 -20.43
C ASP A 206 8.71 -15.15 -20.06
N PRO A 207 9.27 -16.38 -20.22
CA PRO A 207 8.60 -17.62 -19.83
C PRO A 207 8.18 -17.70 -18.36
N ASN A 208 8.80 -16.93 -17.47
CA ASN A 208 8.42 -16.88 -16.06
C ASN A 208 7.22 -15.96 -15.80
N LEU A 209 7.02 -14.96 -16.65
CA LEU A 209 5.98 -13.94 -16.50
C LEU A 209 4.60 -14.47 -16.91
N PRO A 210 3.60 -14.49 -16.02
CA PRO A 210 2.22 -14.76 -16.40
C PRO A 210 1.73 -13.77 -17.46
N CYS A 211 1.05 -14.26 -18.50
CA CYS A 211 0.48 -13.37 -19.50
C CYS A 211 -0.73 -12.64 -18.92
N GLY A 212 -0.67 -11.30 -18.82
CA GLY A 212 -1.80 -10.50 -18.32
C GLY A 212 -3.13 -10.77 -19.02
N TRP A 213 -3.11 -11.01 -20.34
CA TRP A 213 -4.33 -11.35 -21.10
C TRP A 213 -4.84 -12.76 -20.86
N GLN A 214 -3.95 -13.70 -20.50
CA GLN A 214 -4.39 -15.02 -20.02
C GLN A 214 -5.10 -14.87 -18.67
N LEU A 215 -4.52 -14.11 -17.74
CA LEU A 215 -5.13 -13.85 -16.42
C LEU A 215 -6.52 -13.21 -16.56
N ILE A 216 -6.65 -12.20 -17.43
CA ILE A 216 -7.94 -11.54 -17.73
C ILE A 216 -8.94 -12.55 -18.30
N TYR A 217 -8.54 -13.33 -19.31
CA TYR A 217 -9.41 -14.30 -19.96
C TYR A 217 -9.92 -15.35 -18.95
N ASP A 218 -9.03 -15.95 -18.16
CA ASP A 218 -9.39 -16.98 -17.19
C ASP A 218 -10.33 -16.41 -16.11
N ARG A 219 -10.08 -15.17 -15.67
CA ARG A 219 -10.95 -14.49 -14.71
C ARG A 219 -12.32 -14.17 -15.31
N MET A 220 -12.37 -13.62 -16.53
CA MET A 220 -13.63 -13.30 -17.22
C MET A 220 -14.45 -14.56 -17.51
N LYS A 221 -13.79 -15.67 -17.89
CA LYS A 221 -14.41 -16.99 -18.02
C LYS A 221 -15.03 -17.47 -16.72
N SER A 222 -14.30 -17.35 -15.61
CA SER A 222 -14.81 -17.73 -14.27
C SER A 222 -16.06 -16.93 -13.85
N LEU A 223 -16.22 -15.71 -14.38
CA LEU A 223 -17.35 -14.82 -14.09
C LEU A 223 -18.47 -14.93 -15.14
N GLY A 224 -18.32 -15.73 -16.20
CA GLY A 224 -19.29 -15.80 -17.29
C GLY A 224 -19.38 -14.54 -18.16
N ARG A 225 -18.32 -13.72 -18.19
CA ARG A 225 -18.27 -12.40 -18.87
C ARG A 225 -17.44 -12.37 -20.15
N LEU A 226 -17.19 -13.53 -20.77
CA LEU A 226 -16.29 -13.62 -21.94
C LEU A 226 -16.72 -12.78 -23.14
N GLU A 227 -18.03 -12.61 -23.34
CA GLU A 227 -18.57 -11.82 -24.47
C GLU A 227 -18.08 -10.36 -24.45
N GLU A 228 -17.81 -9.81 -23.26
CA GLU A 228 -17.32 -8.44 -23.12
C GLU A 228 -15.90 -8.25 -23.69
N LEU A 229 -15.12 -9.34 -23.85
CA LEU A 229 -13.79 -9.28 -24.47
C LEU A 229 -13.86 -9.00 -25.99
N SER A 230 -15.04 -9.15 -26.61
CA SER A 230 -15.26 -8.75 -28.01
C SER A 230 -15.37 -7.22 -28.17
N ILE A 231 -15.57 -6.48 -27.08
CA ILE A 231 -15.75 -5.03 -27.11
C ILE A 231 -14.39 -4.35 -27.19
N ILE A 232 -14.09 -3.77 -28.35
CA ILE A 232 -12.89 -2.94 -28.55
C ILE A 232 -13.08 -1.61 -27.82
N ARG A 233 -12.16 -1.30 -26.90
CA ARG A 233 -12.20 -0.05 -26.14
C ARG A 233 -11.59 1.10 -26.95
N PRO A 234 -12.15 2.32 -26.85
CA PRO A 234 -11.58 3.48 -27.50
C PRO A 234 -10.16 3.75 -27.00
N CYS A 235 -9.39 4.49 -27.79
CA CYS A 235 -8.08 4.96 -27.37
C CYS A 235 -8.17 5.69 -26.03
N LYS A 236 -7.37 5.25 -25.06
CA LYS A 236 -7.27 5.88 -23.76
C LYS A 236 -6.79 7.32 -23.87
N ASP A 237 -7.36 8.21 -23.06
CA ASP A 237 -6.95 9.61 -23.01
C ASP A 237 -5.73 9.79 -22.10
N TRP A 238 -4.54 9.77 -22.71
CA TRP A 238 -3.27 9.91 -21.99
C TRP A 238 -3.00 11.33 -21.48
N SER A 239 -3.79 12.33 -21.88
CA SER A 239 -3.71 13.69 -21.28
C SER A 239 -4.11 13.69 -19.80
N LYS A 240 -4.76 12.63 -19.31
CA LYS A 240 -5.09 12.43 -17.89
C LYS A 240 -3.96 11.75 -17.09
N SER A 241 -2.91 11.27 -17.75
CA SER A 241 -1.76 10.61 -17.14
C SER A 241 -0.59 11.59 -16.93
N LEU A 242 0.60 11.09 -16.61
CA LEU A 242 1.84 11.88 -16.50
C LEU A 242 2.15 12.67 -17.78
N SER A 243 1.82 12.10 -18.95
CA SER A 243 2.05 12.72 -20.26
C SER A 243 1.24 13.99 -20.51
N GLY A 244 0.19 14.25 -19.72
CA GLY A 244 -0.65 15.46 -19.83
C GLY A 244 -0.16 16.67 -19.04
N GLY A 245 1.00 16.58 -18.38
CA GLY A 245 1.56 17.65 -17.56
C GLY A 245 1.11 17.59 -16.09
N ALA A 246 1.20 18.73 -15.40
CA ALA A 246 0.94 18.82 -13.96
C ALA A 246 -0.57 18.64 -13.65
N ARG A 247 -0.96 17.40 -13.32
CA ARG A 247 -2.34 17.02 -13.03
C ARG A 247 -2.93 17.80 -11.85
N ARG A 248 -4.12 18.37 -12.03
CA ARG A 248 -4.93 19.03 -11.00
C ARG A 248 -6.40 18.72 -11.27
N MET A 249 -7.17 18.37 -10.24
CA MET A 249 -8.60 18.09 -10.38
C MET A 249 -9.38 18.58 -9.16
N ARG A 250 -10.64 18.98 -9.39
CA ARG A 250 -11.63 19.18 -8.33
C ARG A 250 -12.65 18.05 -8.43
N VAL A 251 -12.73 17.22 -7.41
CA VAL A 251 -13.78 16.19 -7.32
C VAL A 251 -15.06 16.89 -6.84
N PRO A 252 -16.19 16.79 -7.56
CA PRO A 252 -17.47 17.29 -7.06
C PRO A 252 -17.85 16.53 -5.79
N VAL A 253 -18.08 17.26 -4.70
CA VAL A 253 -18.62 16.69 -3.45
C VAL A 253 -20.12 16.98 -3.46
N PRO A 254 -21.00 15.96 -3.49
CA PRO A 254 -22.43 16.21 -3.35
C PRO A 254 -22.70 16.89 -2.00
N PRO A 255 -23.69 17.81 -1.92
CA PRO A 255 -24.03 18.43 -0.65
C PRO A 255 -24.42 17.34 0.37
N PRO A 256 -24.12 17.53 1.67
CA PRO A 256 -24.56 16.60 2.71
C PRO A 256 -26.09 16.42 2.60
N GLY A 257 -26.55 15.17 2.45
CA GLY A 257 -27.97 14.87 2.40
C GLY A 257 -28.65 15.33 3.68
N ILE A 258 -29.73 16.12 3.56
CA ILE A 258 -30.64 16.38 4.66
C ILE A 258 -31.14 15.00 5.10
N GLN A 259 -30.83 14.61 6.34
CA GLN A 259 -31.46 13.44 6.94
C GLN A 259 -32.94 13.77 7.03
N ASN A 260 -33.76 13.06 6.25
CA ASN A 260 -35.21 13.13 6.41
C ASN A 260 -35.52 12.54 7.79
N GLU A 261 -35.73 13.42 8.77
CA GLU A 261 -36.55 13.13 9.94
C GLU A 261 -37.98 12.91 9.44
N GLU A 262 -38.28 11.71 8.97
CA GLU A 262 -39.66 11.28 8.80
C GLU A 262 -40.26 11.05 10.20
N LYS A 263 -41.22 11.92 10.50
CA LYS A 263 -42.16 11.88 11.64
C LYS A 263 -42.98 10.60 11.69
#